data_AF-A0AAX0NH46-F1
#
_entry.id   AF-A0AAX0NH46-F1
#
_cell.length_a   1.000
_cell.length_b   1.000
_cell.length_c   1.000
_cell.angle_alpha   90.00
_cell.angle_beta   90.00
_cell.angle_gamma   90.00
#
_symmetry.space_group_name_H-M   'P 1'
#
loop_
_entity.id
_entity.type
_entity.pdbx_description
1 polymer ?
#
loop_
_entity_poly.entity_id
_entity_poly.type
_entity_poly.pdbx_seq_one_letter_code
_entity_poly.pdbx_strand_id
1 'polypeptide(L)'
;AQKDYDELVQHNFTQRILNDKDSIVDGIYNERIKKIHTQTIDLAKNVNVGGEYLTNVGLSKDTIVGLSNTLNVGVDNKVRVAKNSHEFVGENKDIEIGANQNTIIHKDEIRNVKGNKKEVVEGKLELHVNKGINYFTEEHFSMQTNNYIDIYTEQNLSTQTKKQHTELAESKYSDFQTDCEVKAGNQILHQVGDTQIVTKGDCVIIKAGGVEVVIDSNGLVVRGGEIRTE
;
A
#
# COMPACT_ATOMS: atom_id res chain seq x y z
N ALA A 1 57.78 17.89 -43.15
CA ALA A 1 57.92 16.53 -42.59
C ALA A 1 57.63 16.61 -41.10
N GLN A 2 56.46 16.16 -40.67
CA GLN A 2 56.18 15.95 -39.25
C GLN A 2 57.05 14.77 -38.80
N LYS A 3 57.89 15.02 -37.80
CA LYS A 3 58.66 13.99 -37.11
C LYS A 3 57.84 13.52 -35.93
N ASP A 4 57.86 12.22 -35.67
CA ASP A 4 57.39 11.65 -34.43
C ASP A 4 58.21 12.23 -33.25
N TYR A 5 57.56 12.47 -32.10
CA TYR A 5 58.19 12.93 -30.87
C TYR A 5 58.05 11.87 -29.79
N ASP A 6 59.18 11.43 -29.22
CA ASP A 6 59.25 10.47 -28.13
C ASP A 6 59.98 11.08 -26.93
N GLU A 7 59.45 10.89 -25.72
CA GLU A 7 60.09 11.27 -24.46
C GLU A 7 60.15 10.05 -23.52
N LEU A 8 61.34 9.76 -22.98
CA LEU A 8 61.56 8.68 -22.01
C LEU A 8 62.10 9.26 -20.69
N VAL A 9 61.33 9.07 -19.61
CA VAL A 9 61.76 9.40 -18.25
C VAL A 9 61.90 8.12 -17.44
N GLN A 10 63.10 7.84 -16.93
CA GLN A 10 63.39 6.60 -16.20
C GLN A 10 63.00 6.63 -14.72
N HIS A 11 62.88 7.82 -14.13
CA HIS A 11 62.58 8.01 -12.71
C HIS A 11 61.35 8.91 -12.54
N ASN A 12 61.54 10.20 -12.25
CA ASN A 12 60.47 11.13 -11.94
C ASN A 12 60.38 12.25 -12.99
N PHE A 13 59.15 12.66 -13.29
CA PHE A 13 58.85 13.83 -14.12
C PHE A 13 58.01 14.81 -13.30
N THR A 14 58.29 16.11 -13.39
CA THR A 14 57.49 17.15 -12.74
C THR A 14 57.32 18.30 -13.71
N GLN A 15 56.07 18.65 -13.99
CA GLN A 15 55.70 19.80 -14.80
C GLN A 15 54.90 20.77 -13.94
N ARG A 16 55.27 22.05 -13.97
CA ARG A 16 54.54 23.13 -13.30
C ARG A 16 54.19 24.20 -14.33
N ILE A 17 52.90 24.49 -14.45
CA ILE A 17 52.37 25.56 -15.30
C ILE A 17 51.76 26.58 -14.34
N LEU A 18 52.20 27.82 -14.41
CA LEU A 18 51.84 28.86 -13.42
C LEU A 18 50.54 29.60 -13.79
N ASN A 19 50.17 29.55 -15.06
CA ASN A 19 48.95 30.16 -15.62
C ASN A 19 48.15 29.03 -16.30
N ASP A 20 47.86 29.18 -17.59
CA ASP A 20 46.96 28.31 -18.33
C ASP A 20 47.70 27.18 -19.07
N LYS A 21 47.03 26.04 -19.19
CA LYS A 21 47.41 24.93 -20.08
C LYS A 21 46.27 24.69 -21.04
N ASP A 22 46.52 24.83 -22.34
CA ASP A 22 45.65 24.31 -23.39
C ASP A 22 46.29 23.06 -24.01
N SER A 23 45.47 22.08 -24.37
CA SER A 23 45.94 20.82 -24.94
C SER A 23 44.91 20.24 -25.89
N ILE A 24 45.31 20.06 -27.15
CA ILE A 24 44.47 19.55 -28.23
C ILE A 24 45.12 18.28 -28.79
N VAL A 25 44.31 17.24 -28.97
CA VAL A 25 44.71 16.00 -29.65
C VAL A 25 43.67 15.74 -30.73
N ASP A 26 44.06 15.93 -32.00
CA ASP A 26 43.15 15.71 -33.14
C ASP A 26 42.86 14.22 -33.38
N GLY A 27 43.77 13.36 -32.92
CA GLY A 27 43.67 11.91 -33.02
C GLY A 27 43.16 11.26 -31.73
N ILE A 28 43.81 10.17 -31.33
CA ILE A 28 43.43 9.37 -30.15
C ILE A 28 44.39 9.67 -29.01
N TYR A 29 43.84 9.92 -27.83
CA TYR A 29 44.60 10.01 -26.57
C TYR A 29 44.45 8.71 -25.77
N ASN A 30 45.57 8.07 -25.43
CA ASN A 30 45.62 6.89 -24.56
C ASN A 30 46.48 7.18 -23.33
N GLU A 31 45.93 6.95 -22.14
CA GLU A 31 46.67 7.02 -20.87
C GLU A 31 46.63 5.66 -20.17
N ARG A 32 47.77 5.23 -19.62
CA ARG A 32 47.86 3.99 -18.84
C ARG A 32 48.60 4.25 -17.54
N ILE A 33 47.87 4.20 -16.43
CA ILE A 33 48.44 4.30 -15.09
C ILE A 33 48.52 2.90 -14.47
N LYS A 34 49.71 2.43 -14.10
CA LYS A 34 49.92 1.07 -13.56
C LYS A 34 49.57 0.92 -12.08
N LYS A 35 49.49 2.03 -11.33
CA LYS A 35 49.29 2.04 -9.88
C LYS A 35 48.14 2.94 -9.47
N ILE A 36 48.40 4.24 -9.27
CA ILE A 36 47.47 5.19 -8.68
C ILE A 36 47.40 6.44 -9.56
N HIS A 37 46.19 6.92 -9.82
CA HIS A 37 45.91 8.21 -10.45
C HIS A 37 45.11 9.06 -9.48
N THR A 38 45.60 10.25 -9.17
CA THR A 38 44.92 11.22 -8.30
C THR A 38 44.76 12.53 -9.06
N GLN A 39 43.55 13.06 -9.08
CA GLN A 39 43.22 14.35 -9.67
C GLN A 39 42.47 15.19 -8.65
N THR A 40 43.00 16.38 -8.34
CA THR A 40 42.37 17.37 -7.48
C THR A 40 42.07 18.61 -8.32
N ILE A 41 40.84 19.12 -8.20
CA ILE A 41 40.37 20.32 -8.88
C ILE A 41 39.70 21.20 -7.82
N ASP A 42 40.24 22.39 -7.59
CA ASP A 42 39.82 23.23 -6.45
C ASP A 42 38.51 23.98 -6.70
N LEU A 43 38.17 24.25 -7.97
CA LEU A 43 37.01 25.04 -8.36
C LEU A 43 35.93 24.21 -9.06
N ALA A 44 36.18 23.80 -10.31
CA ALA A 44 35.17 23.12 -11.11
C ALA A 44 35.77 22.20 -12.18
N LYS A 45 35.10 21.09 -12.43
CA LYS A 45 35.40 20.15 -13.53
C LYS A 45 34.19 20.04 -14.44
N ASN A 46 34.38 20.27 -15.73
CA ASN A 46 33.38 20.04 -16.76
C ASN A 46 33.88 18.96 -17.72
N VAL A 47 33.01 18.01 -18.08
CA VAL A 47 33.31 16.90 -18.99
C VAL A 47 32.18 16.79 -19.99
N ASN A 48 32.48 17.03 -21.27
CA ASN A 48 31.54 16.81 -22.37
C ASN A 48 32.08 15.71 -23.27
N VAL A 49 31.24 14.74 -23.60
CA VAL A 49 31.59 13.62 -24.46
C VAL A 49 30.58 13.58 -25.61
N GLY A 50 31.06 13.69 -26.85
CA GLY A 50 30.19 13.72 -28.04
C GLY A 50 29.67 12.34 -28.46
N GLY A 51 30.18 11.26 -27.85
CA GLY A 51 29.78 9.88 -28.09
C GLY A 51 29.52 9.13 -26.78
N GLU A 52 29.90 7.86 -26.72
CA GLU A 52 29.71 7.01 -25.54
C GLU A 52 30.70 7.33 -24.40
N TYR A 53 30.23 7.25 -23.16
CA TYR A 53 31.05 7.37 -21.95
C TYR A 53 30.94 6.13 -21.06
N LEU A 54 31.94 5.25 -21.11
CA LEU A 54 31.98 4.00 -20.35
C LEU A 54 32.93 4.09 -19.15
N THR A 55 32.46 3.68 -17.97
CA THR A 55 33.28 3.56 -16.75
C THR A 55 33.17 2.15 -16.19
N ASN A 56 34.29 1.44 -16.12
CA ASN A 56 34.38 0.11 -15.52
C ASN A 56 35.25 0.16 -14.25
N VAL A 57 34.75 -0.37 -13.14
CA VAL A 57 35.44 -0.35 -11.84
C VAL A 57 35.49 -1.77 -11.30
N GLY A 58 36.71 -2.26 -11.01
CA GLY A 58 36.92 -3.66 -10.63
C GLY A 58 36.59 -3.99 -9.17
N LEU A 59 36.60 -3.01 -8.27
CA LEU A 59 36.42 -3.23 -6.83
C LEU A 59 35.26 -2.39 -6.27
N SER A 60 35.43 -1.07 -6.15
CA SER A 60 34.44 -0.17 -5.54
C SER A 60 34.45 1.21 -6.18
N LYS A 61 33.27 1.84 -6.24
CA LYS A 61 33.06 3.22 -6.69
C LYS A 61 32.25 3.96 -5.64
N ASP A 62 32.86 4.98 -5.04
CA ASP A 62 32.19 5.88 -4.10
C ASP A 62 31.91 7.23 -4.76
N THR A 63 30.83 7.87 -4.38
CA THR A 63 30.46 9.22 -4.87
C THR A 63 29.91 10.01 -3.69
N ILE A 64 30.61 11.07 -3.33
CA ILE A 64 30.25 11.97 -2.24
C ILE A 64 29.98 13.34 -2.85
N VAL A 65 28.82 13.91 -2.56
CA VAL A 65 28.37 15.20 -3.08
C VAL A 65 27.97 16.08 -1.90
N GLY A 66 28.55 17.28 -1.82
CA GLY A 66 28.35 18.17 -0.67
C GLY A 66 27.04 18.98 -0.69
N LEU A 67 26.44 19.19 -1.88
CA LEU A 67 25.24 20.01 -2.05
C LEU A 67 24.12 19.25 -2.77
N SER A 68 24.25 19.03 -4.08
CA SER A 68 23.17 18.46 -4.91
C SER A 68 23.68 17.54 -6.01
N ASN A 69 22.94 16.47 -6.28
CA ASN A 69 23.19 15.54 -7.37
C ASN A 69 21.94 15.43 -8.26
N THR A 70 22.07 15.74 -9.55
CA THR A 70 20.97 15.68 -10.53
C THR A 70 21.35 14.75 -11.67
N LEU A 71 20.44 13.86 -12.05
CA LEU A 71 20.58 12.94 -13.16
C LEU A 71 19.44 13.15 -14.16
N ASN A 72 19.78 13.62 -15.36
CA ASN A 72 18.83 13.72 -16.48
C ASN A 72 19.16 12.64 -17.50
N VAL A 73 18.17 11.83 -17.87
CA VAL A 73 18.31 10.74 -18.85
C VAL A 73 17.29 10.93 -19.96
N GLY A 74 17.75 10.96 -21.20
CA GLY A 74 16.89 11.27 -22.36
C GLY A 74 16.08 10.09 -22.90
N VAL A 75 16.51 8.85 -22.63
CA VAL A 75 15.87 7.64 -23.17
C VAL A 75 15.54 6.66 -22.04
N ASP A 76 16.52 5.88 -21.58
CA ASP A 76 16.31 4.81 -20.59
C ASP A 76 17.33 4.84 -19.46
N ASN A 77 16.88 4.62 -18.23
CA ASN A 77 17.73 4.41 -17.06
C ASN A 77 17.54 2.99 -16.51
N LYS A 78 18.59 2.16 -16.59
CA LYS A 78 18.55 0.77 -16.13
C LYS A 78 19.57 0.51 -15.03
N VAL A 79 19.09 0.13 -13.86
CA VAL A 79 19.92 -0.26 -12.72
C VAL A 79 19.77 -1.77 -12.46
N ARG A 80 20.90 -2.48 -12.32
CA ARG A 80 20.93 -3.89 -11.89
C ARG A 80 21.82 -4.01 -10.67
N VAL A 81 21.29 -4.60 -9.61
CA VAL A 81 21.99 -4.84 -8.35
C VAL A 81 21.97 -6.34 -8.07
N ALA A 82 23.13 -6.98 -7.96
CA ALA A 82 23.23 -8.43 -7.83
C ALA A 82 22.92 -8.95 -6.40
N LYS A 83 23.08 -8.09 -5.38
CA LYS A 83 22.85 -8.44 -3.98
C LYS A 83 21.80 -7.52 -3.35
N ASN A 84 22.24 -6.44 -2.72
CA ASN A 84 21.37 -5.60 -1.90
C ASN A 84 21.41 -4.15 -2.39
N SER A 85 20.25 -3.49 -2.35
CA SER A 85 20.12 -2.04 -2.51
C SER A 85 19.56 -1.47 -1.20
N HIS A 86 20.16 -0.40 -0.70
CA HIS A 86 19.67 0.34 0.47
C HIS A 86 19.66 1.82 0.15
N GLU A 87 18.58 2.49 0.55
CA GLU A 87 18.37 3.91 0.34
C GLU A 87 17.88 4.51 1.65
N PHE A 88 18.53 5.60 2.08
CA PHE A 88 18.13 6.38 3.23
C PHE A 88 17.91 7.82 2.77
N VAL A 89 16.73 8.35 3.05
CA VAL A 89 16.34 9.73 2.74
C VAL A 89 16.04 10.41 4.07
N GLY A 90 16.79 11.48 4.39
CA GLY A 90 16.67 12.17 5.67
C GLY A 90 15.39 12.99 5.83
N GLU A 91 14.81 13.43 4.71
CA GLU A 91 13.59 14.23 4.66
C GLU A 91 12.54 13.54 3.77
N ASN A 92 12.20 14.11 2.61
CA ASN A 92 11.11 13.66 1.75
C ASN A 92 11.63 12.90 0.52
N LYS A 93 10.84 11.93 0.06
CA LYS A 93 11.02 11.24 -1.22
C LYS A 93 9.75 11.33 -2.04
N ASP A 94 9.79 12.10 -3.11
CA ASP A 94 8.72 12.23 -4.10
C ASP A 94 9.02 11.35 -5.32
N ILE A 95 7.98 10.67 -5.81
CA ILE A 95 8.07 9.80 -6.99
C ILE A 95 6.90 10.14 -7.91
N GLU A 96 7.20 10.59 -9.12
CA GLU A 96 6.23 10.85 -10.17
C GLU A 96 6.48 9.92 -11.35
N ILE A 97 5.42 9.27 -11.82
CA ILE A 97 5.47 8.30 -12.92
C ILE A 97 4.40 8.71 -13.93
N GLY A 98 4.83 9.15 -15.11
CA GLY A 98 3.92 9.64 -16.15
C GLY A 98 3.10 8.54 -16.86
N ALA A 99 3.42 7.27 -16.62
CA ALA A 99 2.72 6.12 -17.19
C ALA A 99 2.51 5.02 -16.13
N ASN A 100 3.15 3.86 -16.28
CA ASN A 100 2.88 2.68 -15.46
C ASN A 100 4.01 2.39 -14.45
N GLN A 101 3.63 1.97 -13.25
CA GLN A 101 4.54 1.36 -12.27
C GLN A 101 4.22 -0.13 -12.13
N ASN A 102 5.20 -1.00 -12.40
CA ASN A 102 5.08 -2.43 -12.13
C ASN A 102 6.11 -2.85 -11.08
N THR A 103 5.70 -3.63 -10.09
CA THR A 103 6.56 -4.09 -8.99
C THR A 103 6.35 -5.58 -8.77
N ILE A 104 7.44 -6.35 -8.82
CA ILE A 104 7.41 -7.80 -8.60
C ILE A 104 8.33 -8.11 -7.43
N ILE A 105 7.77 -8.73 -6.39
CA ILE A 105 8.48 -9.11 -5.18
C ILE A 105 8.36 -10.62 -5.03
N HIS A 106 9.49 -11.33 -5.04
CA HIS A 106 9.52 -12.80 -4.99
C HIS A 106 9.33 -13.38 -3.57
N LYS A 107 9.49 -12.53 -2.54
CA LYS A 107 9.38 -12.90 -1.14
C LYS A 107 8.45 -11.92 -0.43
N ASP A 108 8.90 -11.30 0.65
CA ASP A 108 8.07 -10.49 1.53
C ASP A 108 8.18 -8.99 1.21
N GLU A 109 7.05 -8.29 1.36
CA GLU A 109 6.98 -6.83 1.38
C GLU A 109 6.52 -6.38 2.78
N ILE A 110 7.27 -5.47 3.40
CA ILE A 110 6.93 -4.92 4.71
C ILE A 110 6.95 -3.39 4.61
N ARG A 111 5.84 -2.76 5.00
CA ARG A 111 5.67 -1.30 4.99
C ARG A 111 5.23 -0.81 6.37
N ASN A 112 6.12 -0.11 7.05
CA ASN A 112 5.85 0.50 8.35
C ASN A 112 5.67 2.01 8.19
N VAL A 113 4.47 2.51 8.46
CA VAL A 113 4.14 3.94 8.35
C VAL A 113 3.73 4.44 9.74
N LYS A 114 4.51 5.36 10.31
CA LYS A 114 4.21 5.97 11.62
C LYS A 114 3.13 7.05 11.55
N GLY A 115 3.06 7.74 10.42
CA GLY A 115 2.03 8.72 10.13
C GLY A 115 0.84 8.10 9.39
N ASN A 116 0.21 8.89 8.53
CA ASN A 116 -0.96 8.46 7.78
C ASN A 116 -0.57 7.78 6.45
N LYS A 117 -1.34 6.76 6.05
CA LYS A 117 -1.32 6.21 4.69
C LYS A 117 -2.62 6.63 3.99
N LYS A 118 -2.51 7.32 2.85
CA LYS A 118 -3.63 7.66 1.96
C LYS A 118 -3.39 7.04 0.60
N GLU A 119 -4.41 6.39 0.06
CA GLU A 119 -4.39 5.76 -1.25
C GLU A 119 -5.68 6.15 -1.97
N VAL A 120 -5.53 6.70 -3.19
CA VAL A 120 -6.65 7.11 -4.03
C VAL A 120 -6.45 6.43 -5.38
N VAL A 121 -7.44 5.66 -5.79
CA VAL A 121 -7.44 4.93 -7.06
C VAL A 121 -8.67 5.38 -7.83
N GLU A 122 -8.45 6.09 -8.94
CA GLU A 122 -9.54 6.55 -9.81
C GLU A 122 -10.15 5.41 -10.65
N GLY A 123 -9.32 4.40 -10.94
CA GLY A 123 -9.73 3.18 -11.62
C GLY A 123 -10.16 2.06 -10.66
N LYS A 124 -9.89 0.82 -11.06
CA LYS A 124 -10.18 -0.38 -10.26
C LYS A 124 -9.02 -0.69 -9.30
N LEU A 125 -9.34 -1.00 -8.05
CA LEU A 125 -8.44 -1.69 -7.13
C LEU A 125 -8.84 -3.17 -7.05
N GLU A 126 -7.88 -4.07 -7.30
CA GLU A 126 -8.07 -5.51 -7.16
C GLU A 126 -7.04 -6.07 -6.17
N LEU A 127 -7.50 -6.87 -5.21
CA LEU A 127 -6.67 -7.53 -4.22
C LEU A 127 -6.93 -9.03 -4.26
N HIS A 128 -5.97 -9.79 -4.78
CA HIS A 128 -6.01 -11.25 -4.80
C HIS A 128 -5.00 -11.80 -3.78
N VAL A 129 -5.47 -12.60 -2.81
CA VAL A 129 -4.63 -13.18 -1.77
C VAL A 129 -4.95 -14.66 -1.61
N ASN A 130 -3.95 -15.53 -1.84
CA ASN A 130 -4.14 -16.99 -1.84
C ASN A 130 -4.38 -17.61 -0.46
N LYS A 131 -4.05 -16.89 0.62
CA LYS A 131 -4.17 -17.38 2.00
C LYS A 131 -5.20 -16.55 2.78
N GLY A 132 -4.76 -15.59 3.58
CA GLY A 132 -5.64 -14.81 4.44
C GLY A 132 -5.33 -13.32 4.38
N ILE A 133 -6.33 -12.51 4.74
CA ILE A 133 -6.25 -11.07 4.90
C ILE A 133 -6.78 -10.73 6.29
N ASN A 134 -6.07 -9.89 7.03
CA ASN A 134 -6.51 -9.40 8.33
C ASN A 134 -6.52 -7.87 8.33
N TYR A 135 -7.60 -7.28 8.83
CA TYR A 135 -7.69 -5.86 9.11
C TYR A 135 -7.92 -5.67 10.62
N PHE A 136 -7.05 -4.87 11.24
CA PHE A 136 -7.15 -4.53 12.65
C PHE A 136 -7.06 -3.02 12.81
N THR A 137 -8.02 -2.43 13.53
CA THR A 137 -8.09 -1.00 13.83
C THR A 137 -8.44 -0.84 15.31
N GLU A 138 -7.79 0.09 16.01
CA GLU A 138 -8.07 0.30 17.44
C GLU A 138 -9.33 1.15 17.68
N GLU A 139 -9.62 2.10 16.79
CA GLU A 139 -10.72 3.05 16.97
C GLU A 139 -11.92 2.75 16.06
N HIS A 140 -11.74 2.88 14.75
CA HIS A 140 -12.84 2.86 13.80
C HIS A 140 -12.44 2.21 12.47
N PHE A 141 -13.34 1.39 11.92
CA PHE A 141 -13.28 0.84 10.58
C PHE A 141 -14.59 1.16 9.86
N SER A 142 -14.49 1.79 8.68
CA SER A 142 -15.64 2.10 7.83
C SER A 142 -15.42 1.57 6.43
N MET A 143 -16.46 0.96 5.89
CA MET A 143 -16.56 0.52 4.52
C MET A 143 -17.85 1.13 3.94
N GLN A 144 -17.70 1.87 2.84
CA GLN A 144 -18.82 2.51 2.18
C GLN A 144 -18.71 2.28 0.66
N THR A 145 -19.83 1.95 0.04
CA THR A 145 -20.00 1.84 -1.41
C THR A 145 -21.19 2.72 -1.82
N ASN A 146 -21.23 3.16 -3.07
CA ASN A 146 -22.39 3.86 -3.61
C ASN A 146 -23.41 2.92 -4.26
N ASN A 147 -23.00 1.71 -4.65
CA ASN A 147 -23.86 0.78 -5.39
C ASN A 147 -24.17 -0.47 -4.55
N TYR A 148 -23.29 -1.47 -4.57
CA TYR A 148 -23.48 -2.71 -3.83
C TYR A 148 -22.17 -3.18 -3.17
N ILE A 149 -22.33 -4.00 -2.13
CA ILE A 149 -21.28 -4.79 -1.50
C ILE A 149 -21.76 -6.24 -1.55
N ASP A 150 -20.96 -7.11 -2.18
CA ASP A 150 -21.17 -8.56 -2.15
C ASP A 150 -20.19 -9.19 -1.17
N ILE A 151 -20.68 -10.09 -0.32
CA ILE A 151 -19.86 -10.90 0.59
C ILE A 151 -20.22 -12.36 0.35
N TYR A 152 -19.28 -13.09 -0.25
CA TYR A 152 -19.41 -14.51 -0.51
C TYR A 152 -18.35 -15.28 0.30
N THR A 153 -18.78 -16.37 0.92
CA THR A 153 -17.92 -17.30 1.67
C THR A 153 -18.47 -18.71 1.50
N GLU A 154 -17.59 -19.67 1.29
CA GLU A 154 -17.99 -21.07 1.08
C GLU A 154 -18.39 -21.78 2.38
N GLN A 155 -17.83 -21.35 3.51
CA GLN A 155 -17.99 -22.05 4.79
C GLN A 155 -18.81 -21.22 5.78
N ASN A 156 -18.27 -20.11 6.25
CA ASN A 156 -18.89 -19.33 7.32
C ASN A 156 -18.69 -17.83 7.12
N LEU A 157 -19.72 -17.07 7.50
CA LEU A 157 -19.66 -15.63 7.77
C LEU A 157 -20.00 -15.43 9.25
N SER A 158 -19.18 -14.68 9.97
CA SER A 158 -19.39 -14.42 11.39
C SER A 158 -19.25 -12.94 11.69
N THR A 159 -20.19 -12.39 12.46
CA THR A 159 -20.15 -11.02 12.98
C THR A 159 -20.35 -11.09 14.49
N GLN A 160 -19.56 -10.32 15.23
CA GLN A 160 -19.63 -10.31 16.69
C GLN A 160 -19.40 -8.90 17.21
N THR A 161 -20.30 -8.42 18.05
CA THR A 161 -20.18 -7.13 18.74
C THR A 161 -20.44 -7.30 20.23
N LYS A 162 -19.78 -6.50 21.08
CA LYS A 162 -19.96 -6.56 22.54
C LYS A 162 -21.17 -5.77 23.04
N LYS A 163 -21.59 -4.75 22.29
CA LYS A 163 -22.64 -3.82 22.70
C LYS A 163 -23.86 -3.94 21.81
N GLN A 164 -23.77 -3.42 20.59
CA GLN A 164 -24.89 -3.32 19.67
C GLN A 164 -24.48 -3.83 18.30
N HIS A 165 -25.37 -4.58 17.67
CA HIS A 165 -25.34 -4.92 16.26
C HIS A 165 -26.56 -4.27 15.61
N THR A 166 -26.40 -3.60 14.47
CA THR A 166 -27.48 -2.82 13.83
C THR A 166 -27.45 -3.02 12.34
N GLU A 167 -28.62 -3.30 11.79
CA GLU A 167 -28.85 -3.45 10.35
C GLU A 167 -30.04 -2.56 9.99
N LEU A 168 -29.84 -1.68 9.02
CA LEU A 168 -30.86 -0.76 8.53
C LEU A 168 -30.94 -0.92 7.02
N ALA A 169 -32.13 -1.20 6.51
CA ALA A 169 -32.41 -1.37 5.09
C ALA A 169 -33.87 -1.04 4.82
N GLU A 170 -34.19 -0.69 3.57
CA GLU A 170 -35.58 -0.58 3.10
C GLU A 170 -36.30 -1.93 3.20
N SER A 171 -35.59 -3.01 2.85
CA SER A 171 -36.08 -4.39 2.98
C SER A 171 -34.93 -5.30 3.39
N LYS A 172 -35.26 -6.39 4.09
CA LYS A 172 -34.31 -7.45 4.46
C LYS A 172 -34.89 -8.79 4.07
N TYR A 173 -34.12 -9.57 3.31
CA TYR A 173 -34.44 -10.95 2.97
C TYR A 173 -33.44 -11.87 3.65
N SER A 174 -33.92 -12.99 4.17
CA SER A 174 -33.08 -14.01 4.78
C SER A 174 -33.69 -15.37 4.49
N ASP A 175 -32.91 -16.21 3.80
CA ASP A 175 -33.29 -17.57 3.43
C ASP A 175 -32.30 -18.54 4.09
N PHE A 176 -32.83 -19.44 4.91
CA PHE A 176 -32.04 -20.41 5.65
C PHE A 176 -32.52 -21.80 5.24
N GLN A 177 -31.60 -22.64 4.75
CA GLN A 177 -31.93 -24.00 4.31
C GLN A 177 -32.27 -24.94 5.47
N THR A 178 -31.75 -24.64 6.66
CA THR A 178 -31.95 -25.44 7.88
C THR A 178 -32.56 -24.55 8.96
N ASP A 179 -31.86 -24.35 10.06
CA ASP A 179 -32.40 -23.70 11.25
C ASP A 179 -32.06 -22.21 11.28
N CYS A 180 -33.02 -21.42 11.78
CA CYS A 180 -32.82 -20.03 12.16
C CYS A 180 -33.00 -19.92 13.68
N GLU A 181 -31.95 -19.55 14.41
CA GLU A 181 -31.97 -19.45 15.86
C GLU A 181 -31.78 -18.00 16.33
N VAL A 182 -32.70 -17.52 17.18
CA VAL A 182 -32.60 -16.22 17.85
C VAL A 182 -32.67 -16.42 19.35
N LYS A 183 -31.56 -16.11 20.03
CA LYS A 183 -31.44 -16.18 21.49
C LYS A 183 -31.27 -14.77 22.05
N ALA A 184 -32.13 -14.37 22.98
CA ALA A 184 -32.04 -13.09 23.67
C ALA A 184 -32.15 -13.30 25.19
N GLY A 185 -31.35 -12.55 25.95
CA GLY A 185 -31.34 -12.64 27.42
C GLY A 185 -32.48 -11.88 28.12
N ASN A 186 -33.24 -11.06 27.38
CA ASN A 186 -34.32 -10.25 27.94
C ASN A 186 -35.62 -10.38 27.13
N GLN A 187 -35.59 -9.97 25.87
CA GLN A 187 -36.77 -9.99 25.01
C GLN A 187 -36.43 -10.17 23.53
N ILE A 188 -37.37 -10.74 22.77
CA ILE A 188 -37.42 -10.69 21.31
C ILE A 188 -38.71 -9.96 20.92
N LEU A 189 -38.60 -8.95 20.06
CA LEU A 189 -39.72 -8.16 19.55
C LEU A 189 -39.79 -8.33 18.03
N HIS A 190 -40.92 -8.82 17.54
CA HIS A 190 -41.29 -8.78 16.12
C HIS A 190 -42.44 -7.78 15.97
N GLN A 191 -42.25 -6.70 15.20
CA GLN A 191 -43.21 -5.61 15.10
C GLN A 191 -43.45 -5.15 13.67
N VAL A 192 -44.72 -4.92 13.32
CA VAL A 192 -45.20 -4.35 12.05
C VAL A 192 -46.26 -3.29 12.37
N GLY A 193 -45.88 -2.00 12.29
CA GLY A 193 -46.74 -0.91 12.78
C GLY A 193 -47.08 -1.12 14.26
N ASP A 194 -48.37 -1.12 14.59
CA ASP A 194 -48.86 -1.38 15.95
C ASP A 194 -49.00 -2.88 16.29
N THR A 195 -48.89 -3.76 15.29
CA THR A 195 -48.97 -5.22 15.50
C THR A 195 -47.63 -5.73 15.98
N GLN A 196 -47.61 -6.52 17.06
CA GLN A 196 -46.37 -7.05 17.63
C GLN A 196 -46.51 -8.42 18.28
N ILE A 197 -45.42 -9.17 18.27
CA ILE A 197 -45.19 -10.36 19.09
C ILE A 197 -43.96 -10.08 19.96
N VAL A 198 -44.12 -10.19 21.27
CA VAL A 198 -43.06 -9.99 22.26
C VAL A 198 -42.86 -11.28 23.05
N THR A 199 -41.68 -11.86 22.94
CA THR A 199 -41.26 -13.02 23.75
C THR A 199 -40.35 -12.52 24.87
N LYS A 200 -40.66 -12.90 26.11
CA LYS A 200 -39.84 -12.65 27.30
C LYS A 200 -39.45 -13.97 27.95
N GLY A 201 -38.68 -13.92 29.03
CA GLY A 201 -38.23 -15.12 29.75
C GLY A 201 -39.36 -15.95 30.38
N ASP A 202 -40.51 -15.34 30.68
CA ASP A 202 -41.62 -15.93 31.43
C ASP A 202 -42.99 -15.83 30.72
N CYS A 203 -43.08 -15.09 29.62
CA CYS A 203 -44.34 -14.87 28.92
C CYS A 203 -44.18 -14.56 27.42
N VAL A 204 -45.28 -14.73 26.68
CA VAL A 204 -45.44 -14.31 25.28
C VAL A 204 -46.63 -13.36 25.19
N ILE A 205 -46.46 -12.22 24.53
CA ILE A 205 -47.48 -11.19 24.35
C ILE A 205 -47.70 -10.97 22.85
N ILE A 206 -48.93 -11.10 22.37
CA ILE A 206 -49.32 -10.80 20.98
C ILE A 206 -50.31 -9.65 21.01
N LYS A 207 -50.04 -8.58 20.26
CA LYS A 207 -50.97 -7.45 20.07
C LYS A 207 -51.28 -7.26 18.59
N ALA A 208 -52.56 -7.22 18.24
CA ALA A 208 -53.02 -6.98 16.87
C ALA A 208 -54.43 -6.40 16.88
N GLY A 209 -54.68 -5.36 16.08
CA GLY A 209 -56.05 -4.82 15.88
C GLY A 209 -56.78 -4.39 17.15
N GLY A 210 -56.06 -3.92 18.18
CA GLY A 210 -56.64 -3.53 19.48
C GLY A 210 -56.83 -4.68 20.48
N VAL A 211 -56.53 -5.92 20.09
CA VAL A 211 -56.57 -7.11 20.97
C VAL A 211 -55.17 -7.38 21.53
N GLU A 212 -55.09 -7.79 22.80
CA GLU A 212 -53.87 -8.26 23.47
C GLU A 212 -54.09 -9.68 23.99
N VAL A 213 -53.19 -10.60 23.63
CA VAL A 213 -53.13 -11.97 24.14
C VAL A 213 -51.85 -12.13 24.93
N VAL A 214 -51.95 -12.62 26.16
CA VAL A 214 -50.81 -12.92 27.05
C VAL A 214 -50.85 -14.40 27.41
N ILE A 215 -49.71 -15.07 27.22
CA ILE A 215 -49.47 -16.45 27.66
C ILE A 215 -48.35 -16.41 28.69
N ASP A 216 -48.63 -16.84 29.92
CA ASP A 216 -47.68 -16.90 31.03
C ASP A 216 -47.94 -18.14 31.90
N SER A 217 -47.31 -18.21 33.09
CA SER A 217 -47.50 -19.30 34.04
C SER A 217 -48.92 -19.40 34.63
N ASN A 218 -49.73 -18.35 34.51
CA ASN A 218 -51.13 -18.32 34.94
C ASN A 218 -52.10 -18.76 33.81
N GLY A 219 -51.60 -19.00 32.59
CA GLY A 219 -52.37 -19.48 31.45
C GLY A 219 -52.48 -18.44 30.34
N LEU A 220 -53.63 -18.44 29.65
CA LEU A 220 -53.91 -17.59 28.48
C LEU A 220 -54.96 -16.53 28.84
N VAL A 221 -54.62 -15.26 28.64
CA VAL A 221 -55.50 -14.11 28.89
C VAL A 221 -55.69 -13.31 27.61
N VAL A 222 -56.96 -13.03 27.25
CA VAL A 222 -57.33 -12.18 26.11
C VAL A 222 -57.99 -10.90 26.62
N ARG A 223 -57.53 -9.75 26.12
CA ARG A 223 -58.06 -8.42 26.43
C ARG A 223 -58.49 -7.71 25.16
N GLY A 224 -59.64 -7.02 25.21
CA GLY A 224 -60.17 -6.28 24.06
C GLY A 224 -60.81 -7.15 22.96
N GLY A 225 -60.93 -8.46 23.19
CA GLY A 225 -61.54 -9.42 22.27
C GLY A 225 -62.24 -10.56 23.00
N GLU A 226 -62.80 -11.49 22.23
CA GLU A 226 -63.49 -12.69 22.73
C GLU A 226 -62.67 -13.95 22.44
N ILE A 227 -62.73 -14.93 23.35
CA ILE A 227 -62.28 -16.30 23.07
C ILE A 227 -63.49 -17.06 22.55
N ARG A 228 -63.42 -17.55 21.31
CA ARG A 228 -64.46 -18.41 20.71
C ARG A 228 -63.90 -19.83 20.59
N THR A 229 -64.64 -20.81 21.11
CA THR A 229 -64.36 -22.23 20.89
C THR A 229 -65.25 -22.70 19.74
N GLU A 230 -64.67 -23.03 18.59
CA GLU A 230 -65.34 -23.74 17.50
C GLU A 230 -65.32 -25.26 17.73
#